data_AF-A0A5E7Q6G4-F1
#
_entry.id   AF-A0A5E7Q6G4-F1
#
_cell.length_a   1.000
_cell.length_b   1.000
_cell.length_c   1.000
_cell.angle_alpha   90.00
_cell.angle_beta   90.00
_cell.angle_gamma   90.00
#
_symmetry.space_group_name_H-M   'P 1'
#
loop_
_entity.id
_entity.type
_entity.pdbx_description
1 polymer ?
#
loop_
_entity_poly.entity_id
_entity_poly.type
_entity_poly.pdbx_seq_one_letter_code
_entity_poly.pdbx_strand_id
1 'polypeptide(L)'
;MFRSRLWIWEQDECLALCRVMAEYNESRPKELRITQCHVASELGISPAAANAYFRGKRALNIAVAQAVLKLTGIQVDNFSQRLADDIRLKNDSQNP
;
A
#
# COMPACT_ATOMS: atom_id res chain seq x y z
N MET A 1 1.40 20.43 -19.35
CA MET A 1 1.76 19.12 -18.76
C MET A 1 0.84 18.87 -17.56
N PHE A 2 -0.31 18.23 -17.78
CA PHE A 2 -1.26 17.95 -16.70
C PHE A 2 -0.72 16.78 -15.87
N ARG A 3 -0.39 17.02 -14.60
CA ARG A 3 -0.16 15.95 -13.64
C ARG A 3 -1.48 15.22 -13.47
N SER A 4 -1.59 14.05 -14.09
CA SER A 4 -2.80 13.25 -14.15
C SER A 4 -3.36 13.06 -12.74
N ARG A 5 -4.55 13.62 -12.52
CA ARG A 5 -5.37 13.36 -11.34
C ARG A 5 -5.64 11.85 -11.32
N LEU A 6 -5.42 11.21 -10.17
CA LEU A 6 -5.79 9.80 -10.01
C LEU A 6 -7.27 9.61 -10.34
N TRP A 7 -7.58 8.46 -10.92
CA TRP A 7 -8.97 8.05 -11.10
C TRP A 7 -9.63 7.91 -9.72
N ILE A 8 -10.96 8.02 -9.65
CA ILE A 8 -11.68 7.94 -8.37
C ILE A 8 -11.37 6.61 -7.67
N TRP A 9 -11.39 5.50 -8.40
CA TRP A 9 -11.08 4.19 -7.87
C TRP A 9 -9.63 4.06 -7.35
N GLU A 10 -8.65 4.73 -7.98
CA GLU A 10 -7.26 4.74 -7.47
C GLU A 10 -7.13 5.55 -6.18
N GLN A 11 -7.90 6.63 -6.06
CA GLN A 11 -7.98 7.41 -4.82
C GLN A 11 -8.63 6.58 -3.71
N ASP A 12 -9.69 5.84 -4.03
CA ASP A 12 -10.35 4.93 -3.09
C ASP A 12 -9.40 3.85 -2.58
N GLU A 13 -8.56 3.26 -3.43
CA GLU A 13 -7.50 2.32 -3.00
C GLU A 13 -6.51 2.98 -2.02
N CYS A 14 -6.06 4.21 -2.30
CA CYS A 14 -5.18 4.95 -1.40
C CYS A 14 -5.85 5.26 -0.05
N LEU A 15 -7.14 5.60 -0.06
CA LEU A 15 -7.92 5.86 1.16
C LEU A 15 -8.14 4.57 1.96
N ALA A 16 -8.46 3.47 1.29
CA ALA A 16 -8.61 2.16 1.90
C ALA A 16 -7.29 1.72 2.57
N LEU A 17 -6.15 1.93 1.92
CA LEU A 17 -4.84 1.67 2.51
C LEU A 17 -4.62 2.52 3.79
N CYS A 18 -4.95 3.81 3.76
CA CYS A 18 -4.81 4.66 4.93
C CYS A 18 -5.69 4.18 6.09
N ARG A 19 -6.91 3.74 5.78
CA ARG A 19 -7.86 3.23 6.77
C ARG A 19 -7.35 1.94 7.42
N VAL A 20 -6.97 0.93 6.65
CA VAL A 20 -6.49 -0.35 7.23
C VAL A 20 -5.20 -0.16 8.04
N MET A 21 -4.34 0.76 7.63
CA MET A 21 -3.13 1.13 8.38
C MET A 21 -3.45 1.86 9.69
N ALA A 22 -4.46 2.73 9.69
CA ALA A 22 -4.93 3.41 10.90
C ALA A 22 -5.51 2.38 11.89
N GLU A 23 -6.43 1.53 11.44
CA GLU A 23 -7.04 0.46 12.24
C GLU A 23 -5.96 -0.48 12.83
N TYR A 24 -4.98 -0.89 12.02
CA TYR A 24 -3.86 -1.70 12.49
C TYR A 24 -3.05 -1.02 13.61
N ASN A 25 -2.78 0.29 13.47
CA ASN A 25 -1.98 1.05 14.43
C ASN A 25 -2.75 1.43 15.69
N GLU A 26 -4.07 1.61 15.61
CA GLU A 26 -4.91 1.93 16.76
C GLU A 26 -4.90 0.82 17.80
N SER A 27 -4.85 -0.44 17.36
CA SER A 27 -4.75 -1.61 18.24
C SER A 27 -3.38 -1.78 18.92
N ARG A 28 -2.40 -0.91 18.64
CA ARG A 28 -0.99 -1.11 19.02
C ARG A 28 -0.38 0.06 19.80
N PRO A 29 0.55 -0.23 20.75
CA PRO A 29 1.41 0.77 21.37
C PRO A 29 2.18 1.56 20.33
N LYS A 30 2.49 2.83 20.62
CA LYS A 30 3.16 3.76 19.68
C LYS A 30 4.46 3.20 19.11
N GLU A 31 5.20 2.44 19.90
CA GLU A 31 6.50 1.83 19.57
C GLU A 31 6.38 0.77 18.46
N LEU A 32 5.23 0.11 18.37
CA LEU A 32 4.96 -0.99 17.43
C LEU A 32 4.13 -0.55 16.22
N ARG A 33 3.87 0.76 16.08
CA ARG A 33 3.08 1.30 14.97
C ARG A 33 3.90 1.34 13.69
N ILE A 34 3.30 0.87 12.62
CA ILE A 34 3.89 0.93 11.28
C ILE A 34 3.46 2.24 10.64
N THR A 35 4.46 3.03 10.24
CA THR A 35 4.26 4.35 9.63
C THR A 35 4.66 4.31 8.16
N GLN A 36 4.34 5.39 7.43
CA GLN A 36 4.74 5.55 6.04
C GLN A 36 6.28 5.50 5.85
N CYS A 37 7.06 5.90 6.86
CA CYS A 37 8.51 5.77 6.85
C CYS A 37 8.96 4.31 6.83
N HIS A 38 8.28 3.43 7.57
CA HIS A 38 8.57 1.99 7.54
C HIS A 38 8.27 1.39 6.16
N VAL A 39 7.16 1.79 5.54
CA VAL A 39 6.84 1.40 4.15
C VAL A 39 7.89 1.95 3.18
N ALA A 40 8.35 3.19 3.37
CA ALA A 40 9.42 3.77 2.56
C ALA A 40 10.73 2.99 2.67
N SER A 41 11.12 2.65 3.90
CA SER A 41 12.32 1.86 4.21
C SER A 41 12.24 0.46 3.61
N GLU A 42 11.10 -0.22 3.72
CA GLU A 42 10.89 -1.56 3.13
C GLU A 42 11.01 -1.52 1.60
N LEU A 43 10.54 -0.45 0.96
CA LEU A 43 10.60 -0.28 -0.49
C LEU A 43 11.93 0.30 -1.00
N GLY A 44 12.83 0.74 -0.10
CA GLY A 44 14.05 1.46 -0.49
C GLY A 44 13.78 2.80 -1.18
N ILE A 45 12.63 3.44 -0.90
CA ILE A 45 12.25 4.75 -1.47
C ILE A 45 12.31 5.86 -0.42
N SER A 46 12.26 7.12 -0.87
CA SER A 46 12.19 8.24 0.06
C SER A 46 10.84 8.33 0.78
N PRO A 47 10.78 8.84 2.02
CA PRO A 47 9.53 9.09 2.73
C PRO A 47 8.56 9.99 1.96
N ALA A 48 9.08 10.94 1.17
CA ALA A 48 8.28 11.80 0.31
C ALA A 48 7.60 11.01 -0.82
N ALA A 49 8.29 10.03 -1.41
CA ALA A 49 7.73 9.15 -2.42
C ALA A 49 6.65 8.23 -1.81
N ALA A 50 6.89 7.69 -0.61
CA ALA A 50 5.89 6.91 0.11
C ALA A 50 4.63 7.75 0.42
N ASN A 51 4.80 8.97 0.94
CA ASN A 51 3.71 9.89 1.27
C ASN A 51 2.86 10.31 0.06
N ALA A 52 3.37 10.19 -1.17
CA ALA A 52 2.57 10.43 -2.36
C ALA A 52 1.43 9.40 -2.51
N TYR A 53 1.64 8.14 -2.11
CA TYR A 53 0.62 7.10 -2.10
C TYR A 53 -0.45 7.37 -1.02
N PHE A 54 -0.03 7.63 0.22
CA PHE A 54 -0.93 7.92 1.34
C PHE A 54 -1.73 9.23 1.18
N ARG A 55 -1.29 10.13 0.30
CA ARG A 55 -2.03 11.36 -0.05
C ARG A 55 -2.88 11.24 -1.31
N GLY A 56 -2.98 10.05 -1.93
CA GLY A 56 -3.71 9.88 -3.19
C GLY A 56 -3.14 10.73 -4.33
N LYS A 57 -1.83 11.01 -4.30
CA LYS A 57 -1.11 11.70 -5.38
C LYS A 57 -0.46 10.72 -6.36
N ARG A 58 -0.40 9.44 -6.00
CA ARG A 58 0.17 8.35 -6.79
C ARG A 58 -0.62 7.07 -6.53
N ALA A 59 -1.01 6.38 -7.61
CA ALA A 59 -1.74 5.12 -7.54
C ALA A 59 -0.93 4.04 -6.84
N LEU A 60 -1.60 3.13 -6.14
CA LEU A 60 -0.95 1.98 -5.51
C LEU A 60 -0.42 1.01 -6.57
N ASN A 61 0.68 0.35 -6.23
CA ASN A 61 1.28 -0.68 -7.06
C ASN A 61 1.59 -1.93 -6.22
N ILE A 62 1.97 -3.01 -6.90
CA ILE A 62 2.23 -4.31 -6.28
C ILE A 62 3.33 -4.22 -5.22
N ALA A 63 4.39 -3.44 -5.46
CA ALA A 63 5.47 -3.29 -4.50
C ALA A 63 4.97 -2.69 -3.18
N VAL A 64 4.19 -1.59 -3.24
CA VAL A 64 3.59 -0.99 -2.03
C VAL A 64 2.67 -1.97 -1.33
N ALA A 65 1.84 -2.70 -2.09
CA ALA A 65 0.93 -3.69 -1.52
C ALA A 65 1.68 -4.83 -0.79
N GLN A 66 2.75 -5.35 -1.39
CA GLN A 66 3.59 -6.39 -0.79
C GLN A 66 4.35 -5.88 0.44
N ALA A 67 4.84 -4.64 0.43
CA ALA A 67 5.48 -4.03 1.59
C ALA A 67 4.52 -3.91 2.77
N VAL A 68 3.28 -3.48 2.53
CA VAL A 68 2.24 -3.40 3.57
C VAL A 68 1.92 -4.79 4.12
N LEU A 69 1.69 -5.78 3.25
CA LEU A 69 1.47 -7.17 3.65
C LEU A 69 2.62 -7.69 4.52
N LYS A 70 3.88 -7.47 4.12
CA LYS A 70 5.05 -7.93 4.87
C LYS A 70 5.20 -7.26 6.23
N LEU A 71 4.93 -5.95 6.32
CA LEU A 71 5.09 -5.18 7.57
C LEU A 71 3.95 -5.40 8.57
N THR A 72 2.74 -5.67 8.08
CA THR A 72 1.52 -5.65 8.91
C THR A 72 0.75 -6.97 8.92
N GLY A 73 0.99 -7.86 7.96
CA GLY A 73 0.17 -9.05 7.73
C GLY A 73 -1.21 -8.76 7.11
N ILE A 74 -1.56 -7.49 6.86
CA ILE A 74 -2.83 -7.10 6.25
C ILE A 74 -2.87 -7.64 4.82
N GLN A 75 -3.93 -8.40 4.50
CA GLN A 75 -4.13 -8.94 3.18
C GLN A 75 -4.41 -7.82 2.17
N VAL A 76 -3.89 -7.98 0.95
CA VAL A 76 -3.91 -6.92 -0.08
C VAL A 76 -5.34 -6.61 -0.54
N ASP A 77 -6.22 -7.61 -0.53
CA ASP A 77 -7.64 -7.47 -0.87
C ASP A 77 -8.41 -6.57 0.10
N ASN A 78 -7.93 -6.36 1.33
CA ASN A 78 -8.52 -5.40 2.27
C ASN A 78 -8.45 -3.94 1.79
N PHE A 79 -7.55 -3.61 0.86
CA PHE A 79 -7.43 -2.26 0.32
C PHE A 79 -7.36 -2.17 -1.21
N SER A 80 -7.06 -3.26 -1.91
CA SER A 80 -7.09 -3.33 -3.37
C SER A 80 -7.27 -4.77 -3.86
N GLN A 81 -8.49 -5.10 -4.29
CA GLN A 81 -8.78 -6.41 -4.90
C GLN A 81 -7.94 -6.64 -6.17
N ARG A 82 -7.78 -5.62 -7.00
CA ARG A 82 -7.00 -5.69 -8.25
C ARG A 82 -5.54 -6.05 -7.98
N LEU A 83 -4.90 -5.40 -7.01
CA LEU A 83 -3.50 -5.71 -6.68
C LEU A 83 -3.35 -7.11 -6.07
N ALA A 84 -4.36 -7.57 -5.31
CA ALA A 84 -4.38 -8.94 -4.80
C ALA A 84 -4.46 -9.97 -5.95
N ASP A 85 -5.32 -9.72 -6.95
CA ASP A 85 -5.41 -10.54 -8.17
C ASP A 85 -4.09 -10.53 -8.95
N ASP A 86 -3.50 -9.34 -9.16
CA ASP A 86 -2.22 -9.19 -9.87
C ASP A 86 -1.07 -9.96 -9.18
N ILE A 87 -1.06 -9.98 -7.83
CA ILE A 87 -0.08 -10.73 -7.05
C ILE A 87 -0.30 -12.23 -7.17
N ARG A 88 -1.55 -12.70 -7.06
CA ARG A 88 -1.90 -14.12 -7.23
C ARG A 88 -1.46 -14.63 -8.60
N LEU A 89 -1.82 -13.91 -9.66
CA LEU A 89 -1.46 -14.29 -11.03
C LEU A 89 0.07 -14.35 -11.25
N LYS A 90 0.83 -13.41 -10.66
CA LYS A 90 2.30 -13.42 -10.72
C LYS A 90 2.91 -14.61 -9.99
N ASN A 91 2.37 -14.99 -8.84
CA ASN A 91 2.84 -16.13 -8.06
C ASN A 91 2.56 -17.45 -8.80
N ASP A 92 1.39 -17.59 -9.42
CA ASP A 92 1.02 -18.77 -10.21
C ASP A 92 1.91 -18.91 -11.46
N SER A 93 2.34 -17.79 -12.05
CA SER A 93 3.24 -17.76 -13.21
C SER A 93 4.72 -18.03 -12.87
N GLN A 94 5.06 -18.25 -11.60
CA GLN A 94 6.42 -18.57 -11.13
C GLN A 94 6.54 -20.03 -10.64
N ASN A 95 5.50 -20.85 -10.84
CA ASN A 95 5.51 -22.27 -10.50
C ASN A 95 5.59 -23.13 -11.78
N PRO A 96 6.79 -23.59 -12.21
CA PRO A 96 6.92 -24.62 -13.24
C PRO A 96 6.51 -26.01 -12.73
#